data_AF-A0A1G2WB40-F1
#
_entry.id   AF-A0A1G2WB40-F1
#
_cell.length_a   1.000
_cell.length_b   1.000
_cell.length_c   1.000
_cell.angle_alpha   90.00
_cell.angle_beta   90.00
_cell.angle_gamma   90.00
#
_symmetry.space_group_name_H-M   'P 1'
#
loop_
_entity.id
_entity.type
_entity.pdbx_description
1 polymer ?
#
loop_
_entity_poly.entity_id
_entity_poly.type
_entity_poly.pdbx_seq_one_letter_code
_entity_poly.pdbx_strand_id
1 'polypeptide(L)'
;MGDLVDARGYFWWADEPIPEGNWAPEGLATGRLTVSESGLADLALDMPLPRLPGPGRMAIAFEQELPHSAIVGVLAGTNERVRLWALIKNGSKLAARGPSHEGFIAQRCLIGLALPEGEEPTFDTLLCSLEGYENWLIAEHIEVTQNDRGATAAYARPEPVTWSTRRFEVVLRRSLRGTGPGKQTRIEWTETADLEFRGEPMDVEAALELAGRIEDLMILLTDSERGMAFPRVITGVGAPARLFYARGHRKDAAVRWNDCWARFPQIQDIFGTLVEAWLDGHERFGPGFHLYLGNRRVAQSYPEFRFASFMWGLEAMHRRDAPPAENPNLVERSAGF
;
A
#
# COMPACT_ATOMS: atom_id res chain seq x y z
N MET A 1 -1.62 16.81 -10.99
CA MET A 1 -1.64 15.86 -9.88
C MET A 1 -3.10 15.54 -9.67
N GLY A 2 -3.51 14.34 -10.09
CA GLY A 2 -4.89 13.90 -10.00
C GLY A 2 -5.19 13.31 -8.63
N ASP A 3 -6.47 13.22 -8.31
CA ASP A 3 -6.93 12.49 -7.13
C ASP A 3 -7.25 11.05 -7.53
N LEU A 4 -6.72 10.08 -6.77
CA LEU A 4 -7.01 8.65 -6.95
C LEU A 4 -8.43 8.31 -6.51
N VAL A 5 -8.96 9.07 -5.55
CA VAL A 5 -10.35 9.02 -5.11
C VAL A 5 -10.82 10.45 -4.94
N ASP A 6 -11.98 10.75 -5.50
CA ASP A 6 -12.69 12.01 -5.32
C ASP A 6 -14.19 11.68 -5.29
N ALA A 7 -14.75 11.56 -4.09
CA ALA A 7 -16.11 11.11 -3.91
C ALA A 7 -16.79 11.81 -2.73
N ARG A 8 -18.10 12.05 -2.86
CA ARG A 8 -18.93 12.43 -1.71
C ARG A 8 -19.37 11.20 -0.95
N GLY A 9 -19.68 11.37 0.32
CA GLY A 9 -20.14 10.27 1.18
C GLY A 9 -20.78 10.74 2.47
N TYR A 10 -21.16 9.76 3.27
CA TYR A 10 -21.67 9.92 4.62
C TYR A 10 -20.64 9.33 5.59
N PHE A 11 -20.30 10.07 6.64
CA PHE A 11 -19.20 9.77 7.56
C PHE A 11 -19.64 9.92 9.01
N TRP A 12 -19.08 9.11 9.90
CA TRP A 12 -19.36 9.13 11.34
C TRP A 12 -18.18 8.53 12.12
N TRP A 13 -18.20 8.69 13.44
CA TRP A 13 -17.19 8.08 14.31
C TRP A 13 -17.40 6.57 14.41
N ALA A 14 -16.32 5.78 14.36
CA ALA A 14 -16.41 4.32 14.35
C ALA A 14 -17.02 3.71 15.61
N ASP A 15 -16.95 4.42 16.74
CA ASP A 15 -17.52 4.06 18.03
C ASP A 15 -18.98 4.49 18.21
N GLU A 16 -19.56 5.21 17.24
CA GLU A 16 -20.97 5.60 17.29
C GLU A 16 -21.88 4.40 16.97
N PRO A 17 -22.79 4.00 17.89
CA PRO A 17 -23.64 2.84 17.68
C PRO A 17 -24.65 3.09 16.57
N ILE A 18 -24.77 2.13 15.66
CA ILE A 18 -25.78 2.15 14.60
C ILE A 18 -27.08 1.57 15.15
N PRO A 19 -28.19 2.33 15.18
CA PRO A 19 -29.47 1.82 15.65
C PRO A 19 -29.95 0.62 14.82
N GLU A 20 -30.65 -0.31 15.46
CA GLU A 20 -31.19 -1.50 14.78
C GLU A 20 -32.12 -1.10 13.61
N GLY A 21 -31.89 -1.68 12.43
CA GLY A 21 -32.63 -1.37 11.21
C GLY A 21 -32.09 -0.18 10.41
N ASN A 22 -31.13 0.58 10.93
CA ASN A 22 -30.46 1.66 10.20
C ASN A 22 -29.11 1.19 9.61
N TRP A 23 -28.66 1.88 8.56
CA TRP A 23 -27.36 1.61 7.92
C TRP A 23 -26.24 2.56 8.39
N ALA A 24 -26.60 3.63 9.10
CA ALA A 24 -25.71 4.66 9.64
C ALA A 24 -26.31 5.23 10.95
N PRO A 25 -25.49 5.83 11.83
CA PRO A 25 -25.99 6.46 13.05
C PRO A 25 -26.67 7.80 12.75
N GLU A 26 -27.41 8.33 13.72
CA GLU A 26 -28.05 9.65 13.60
C GLU A 26 -27.02 10.78 13.49
N GLY A 27 -25.83 10.61 14.08
CA GLY A 27 -24.75 11.60 14.08
C GLY A 27 -23.91 11.64 12.81
N LEU A 28 -24.36 11.06 11.71
CA LEU A 28 -23.61 11.13 10.45
C LEU A 28 -23.49 12.57 9.92
N ALA A 29 -22.38 12.84 9.24
CA ALA A 29 -22.17 14.06 8.46
C ALA A 29 -21.92 13.72 6.99
N THR A 30 -22.40 14.57 6.09
CA THR A 30 -22.01 14.48 4.68
C THR A 30 -20.66 15.14 4.47
N GLY A 31 -19.91 14.67 3.47
CA GLY A 31 -18.64 15.28 3.12
C GLY A 31 -18.10 14.81 1.79
N ARG A 32 -16.88 15.24 1.51
CA ARG A 32 -16.07 14.82 0.36
C ARG A 32 -14.78 14.21 0.85
N LEU A 33 -14.49 12.99 0.40
CA LEU A 33 -13.22 12.32 0.60
C LEU A 33 -12.39 12.44 -0.67
N THR A 34 -11.17 12.93 -0.51
CA THR A 34 -10.17 13.01 -1.57
C THR A 34 -8.94 12.21 -1.17
N VAL A 35 -8.43 11.34 -2.03
CA VAL A 35 -7.16 10.63 -1.82
C VAL A 35 -6.21 11.02 -2.94
N SER A 36 -5.10 11.66 -2.60
CA SER A 36 -4.12 12.12 -3.58
C SER A 36 -3.30 10.94 -4.15
N GLU A 37 -2.54 11.18 -5.23
CA GLU A 37 -1.51 10.24 -5.73
C GLU A 37 -0.47 9.83 -4.66
N SER A 38 -0.22 10.68 -3.66
CA SER A 38 0.66 10.38 -2.54
C SER A 38 -0.01 9.56 -1.43
N GLY A 39 -1.29 9.21 -1.60
CA GLY A 39 -2.07 8.40 -0.65
C GLY A 39 -2.52 9.17 0.58
N LEU A 40 -2.38 10.50 0.59
CA LEU A 40 -2.91 11.34 1.66
C LEU A 40 -4.42 11.44 1.49
N ALA A 41 -5.17 11.06 2.52
CA ALA A 41 -6.63 11.14 2.53
C ALA A 41 -7.08 12.43 3.23
N ASP A 42 -7.78 13.29 2.50
CA ASP A 42 -8.40 14.51 3.01
C ASP A 42 -9.92 14.33 3.04
N LEU A 43 -10.51 14.55 4.21
CA LEU A 43 -11.94 14.50 4.44
C LEU A 43 -12.43 15.90 4.80
N ALA A 44 -13.25 16.48 3.92
CA ALA A 44 -13.94 17.74 4.16
C ALA A 44 -15.43 17.47 4.45
N LEU A 45 -15.86 17.72 5.69
CA LEU A 45 -17.25 17.53 6.11
C LEU A 45 -18.06 18.83 5.99
N ASP A 46 -19.29 18.70 5.51
CA ASP A 46 -20.24 19.80 5.37
C ASP A 46 -20.87 20.20 6.72
N MET A 47 -20.65 19.39 7.76
CA MET A 47 -21.00 19.68 9.15
C MET A 47 -20.00 18.96 10.08
N PRO A 48 -19.70 19.52 11.27
CA PRO A 48 -18.88 18.83 12.26
C PRO A 48 -19.51 17.53 12.73
N LEU A 49 -18.69 16.52 13.00
CA LEU A 49 -19.22 15.29 13.59
C LEU A 49 -19.63 15.53 15.05
N PRO A 50 -20.80 15.02 15.48
CA PRO A 50 -21.20 15.08 16.88
C PRO A 50 -20.19 14.30 17.71
N ARG A 51 -19.62 14.96 18.71
CA ARG A 51 -18.68 14.32 19.64
C ARG A 51 -19.47 13.63 20.76
N LEU A 52 -18.90 12.54 21.28
CA LEU A 52 -19.43 11.78 22.42
C LEU A 52 -19.97 12.72 23.53
N PRO A 53 -21.11 12.38 24.17
CA PRO A 53 -21.69 13.22 25.21
C PRO A 53 -20.76 13.32 26.44
N GLY A 54 -20.36 14.55 26.78
CA GLY A 54 -19.62 14.90 27.99
C GLY A 54 -19.67 16.41 28.28
N PRO A 55 -19.36 16.88 29.51
CA PRO A 55 -19.62 18.26 29.98
C PRO A 55 -18.73 19.35 29.34
N GLY A 56 -18.07 19.06 28.22
CA GLY A 56 -17.02 19.89 27.62
C GLY A 56 -17.23 20.28 26.16
N ARG A 57 -18.46 20.28 25.63
CA ARG A 57 -18.75 20.57 24.19
C ARG A 57 -18.07 21.84 23.64
N MET A 58 -17.79 22.83 24.50
CA MET A 58 -17.04 24.06 24.14
C MET A 58 -15.52 23.97 24.35
N ALA A 59 -15.03 23.10 25.23
CA ALA A 59 -13.60 22.91 25.49
C ALA A 59 -12.91 22.12 24.36
N ILE A 60 -13.57 21.09 23.85
CA ILE A 60 -13.00 20.18 22.82
C ILE A 60 -12.87 20.88 21.45
N ALA A 61 -13.67 21.94 21.18
CA ALA A 61 -13.50 22.76 19.98
C ALA A 61 -12.08 23.37 19.89
N PHE A 62 -11.44 23.56 21.05
CA PHE A 62 -10.07 24.05 21.22
C PHE A 62 -9.06 22.96 21.59
N GLU A 63 -9.50 21.74 21.92
CA GLU A 63 -8.59 20.61 22.16
C GLU A 63 -7.98 20.15 20.83
N GLN A 64 -6.64 20.15 20.78
CA GLN A 64 -5.87 19.60 19.67
C GLN A 64 -5.89 18.07 19.64
N GLU A 65 -6.13 17.43 20.78
CA GLU A 65 -6.20 15.98 20.88
C GLU A 65 -7.51 15.49 20.25
N LEU A 66 -7.35 14.79 19.14
CA LEU A 66 -8.44 14.06 18.52
C LEU A 66 -8.74 12.82 19.36
N PRO A 67 -10.01 12.39 19.45
CA PRO A 67 -10.30 11.05 19.96
C PRO A 67 -9.47 10.03 19.17
N HIS A 68 -8.97 8.99 19.84
CA HIS A 68 -8.28 7.87 19.19
C HIS A 68 -9.17 7.07 18.23
N SER A 69 -10.45 7.44 18.12
CA SER A 69 -11.44 6.80 17.24
C SER A 69 -11.19 7.09 15.76
N ALA A 70 -11.45 6.08 14.93
CA ALA A 70 -11.44 6.19 13.48
C ALA A 70 -12.70 6.90 12.98
N ILE A 71 -12.61 7.52 11.80
CA ILE A 71 -13.80 7.94 11.05
C ILE A 71 -14.12 6.84 10.04
N VAL A 72 -15.37 6.41 9.99
CA VAL A 72 -15.89 5.46 9.00
C VAL A 72 -16.94 6.13 8.13
N GLY A 73 -17.23 5.55 6.97
CA GLY A 73 -18.26 6.09 6.10
C GLY A 73 -18.60 5.22 4.90
N VAL A 74 -19.50 5.74 4.06
CA VAL A 74 -19.93 5.12 2.80
C VAL A 74 -19.87 6.16 1.69
N LEU A 75 -19.18 5.82 0.59
CA LEU A 75 -19.08 6.67 -0.60
C LEU A 75 -20.34 6.56 -1.45
N ALA A 76 -20.87 7.71 -1.83
CA ALA A 76 -22.03 7.81 -2.71
C ALA A 76 -21.68 7.35 -4.13
N GLY A 77 -22.57 6.58 -4.75
CA GLY A 77 -22.42 6.08 -6.12
C GLY A 77 -21.70 4.73 -6.24
N THR A 78 -20.73 4.44 -5.36
CA THR A 78 -20.04 3.13 -5.35
C THR A 78 -20.48 2.20 -4.22
N ASN A 79 -21.07 2.75 -3.15
CA ASN A 79 -21.36 2.05 -1.90
C ASN A 79 -20.11 1.43 -1.25
N GLU A 80 -18.91 1.87 -1.63
CA GLU A 80 -17.69 1.48 -0.93
C GLU A 80 -17.69 2.07 0.47
N ARG A 81 -17.33 1.24 1.44
CA ARG A 81 -17.09 1.64 2.81
C ARG A 81 -15.68 2.23 2.92
N VAL A 82 -15.54 3.21 3.79
CA VAL A 82 -14.28 3.89 4.08
C VAL A 82 -13.98 3.78 5.56
N ARG A 83 -12.70 3.65 5.88
CA ARG A 83 -12.19 3.84 7.23
C ARG A 83 -10.91 4.66 7.23
N LEU A 84 -10.84 5.61 8.16
CA LEU A 84 -9.78 6.61 8.27
C LEU A 84 -9.18 6.58 9.69
N TRP A 85 -7.86 6.43 9.79
CA TRP A 85 -7.14 6.41 11.06
C TRP A 85 -5.97 7.40 11.09
N ALA A 86 -5.42 7.59 12.30
CA ALA A 86 -4.34 8.53 12.58
C ALA A 86 -4.69 9.90 12.00
N LEU A 87 -5.83 10.39 12.49
CA LEU A 87 -6.46 11.61 12.04
C LEU A 87 -5.70 12.82 12.56
N ILE A 88 -5.65 13.87 11.74
CA ILE A 88 -5.13 15.19 12.06
C ILE A 88 -6.21 16.20 11.67
N LYS A 89 -6.51 17.17 12.54
CA LYS A 89 -7.47 18.22 12.20
C LYS A 89 -6.92 19.07 11.06
N ASN A 90 -7.73 19.28 10.02
CA ASN A 90 -7.40 20.11 8.87
C ASN A 90 -8.40 21.27 8.71
N GLY A 91 -8.45 22.12 9.74
CA GLY A 91 -9.36 23.26 9.78
C GLY A 91 -10.78 22.91 10.24
N SER A 92 -11.44 23.90 10.84
CA SER A 92 -12.86 23.79 11.19
C SER A 92 -13.47 25.18 11.30
N LYS A 93 -14.77 25.30 11.05
CA LYS A 93 -15.55 26.51 11.31
C LYS A 93 -16.88 26.12 11.92
N LEU A 94 -17.12 26.60 13.13
CA LEU A 94 -18.43 26.53 13.79
C LEU A 94 -19.11 27.88 13.64
N ALA A 95 -20.26 27.91 12.98
CA ALA A 95 -21.03 29.13 12.75
C ALA A 95 -22.39 29.04 13.45
N ALA A 96 -22.72 30.01 14.31
CA ALA A 96 -24.00 30.07 15.01
C ALA A 96 -25.19 30.36 14.08
N ARG A 97 -24.94 31.02 12.94
CA ARG A 97 -25.94 31.39 11.92
C ARG A 97 -25.32 31.30 10.52
N GLY A 98 -24.88 30.11 10.13
CA GLY A 98 -24.28 29.83 8.82
C GLY A 98 -23.76 28.39 8.71
N PRO A 99 -23.23 27.98 7.54
CA PRO A 99 -22.68 26.65 7.35
C PRO A 99 -21.44 26.45 8.22
N SER A 100 -21.44 25.34 8.98
CA SER A 100 -20.27 24.87 9.72
C SER A 100 -19.54 23.82 8.89
N HIS A 101 -18.24 23.65 9.06
CA HIS A 101 -17.48 22.58 8.40
C HIS A 101 -16.35 22.08 9.30
N GLU A 102 -15.91 20.85 9.07
CA GLU A 102 -14.78 20.25 9.77
C GLU A 102 -13.95 19.45 8.77
N GLY A 103 -12.62 19.64 8.81
CA GLY A 103 -11.68 18.96 7.94
C GLY A 103 -10.80 18.00 8.73
N PHE A 104 -10.48 16.87 8.13
CA PHE A 104 -9.54 15.88 8.67
C PHE A 104 -8.57 15.42 7.59
N ILE A 105 -7.31 15.22 7.97
CA ILE A 105 -6.34 14.46 7.20
C ILE A 105 -6.17 13.12 7.89
N ALA A 106 -6.27 12.02 7.15
CA ALA A 106 -5.97 10.69 7.66
C ALA A 106 -4.65 10.19 7.09
N GLN A 107 -3.77 9.69 7.95
CA GLN A 107 -2.50 9.08 7.50
C GLN A 107 -2.72 7.69 6.91
N ARG A 108 -3.82 7.02 7.27
CA ARG A 108 -4.21 5.69 6.80
C ARG A 108 -5.66 5.70 6.37
N CYS A 109 -5.95 5.15 5.21
CA CYS A 109 -7.30 5.08 4.66
C CYS A 109 -7.54 3.72 4.00
N LEU A 110 -8.61 3.04 4.38
CA LEU A 110 -9.04 1.78 3.80
C LEU A 110 -10.36 2.00 3.05
N ILE A 111 -10.43 1.57 1.79
CA ILE A 111 -11.62 1.72 0.94
C ILE A 111 -11.96 0.39 0.26
N GLY A 112 -13.17 -0.11 0.45
CA GLY A 112 -13.63 -1.35 -0.17
C GLY A 112 -15.10 -1.62 0.06
N LEU A 113 -15.66 -2.63 -0.62
CA LEU A 113 -17.08 -2.99 -0.48
C LEU A 113 -17.43 -3.58 0.89
N ALA A 114 -16.46 -4.24 1.52
CA ALA A 114 -16.55 -4.75 2.87
C ALA A 114 -15.24 -4.41 3.59
N LEU A 115 -15.36 -3.87 4.81
CA LEU A 115 -14.21 -3.57 5.66
C LEU A 115 -14.31 -4.38 6.95
N PRO A 116 -13.18 -4.82 7.51
CA PRO A 116 -13.14 -5.48 8.81
C PRO A 116 -13.71 -4.57 9.92
N GLU A 117 -14.45 -5.20 10.83
CA GLU A 117 -14.96 -4.58 12.06
C GLU A 117 -13.88 -4.60 13.15
N GLY A 118 -14.04 -3.79 14.20
CA GLY A 118 -13.07 -3.65 15.29
C GLY A 118 -12.26 -2.34 15.22
N GLU A 119 -11.53 -2.00 16.29
CA GLU A 119 -10.73 -0.78 16.38
C GLU A 119 -9.45 -0.88 15.52
N GLU A 120 -8.80 -2.04 15.61
CA GLU A 120 -7.56 -2.41 14.91
C GLU A 120 -7.84 -3.60 13.99
N PRO A 121 -8.02 -3.38 12.67
CA PRO A 121 -8.30 -4.48 11.76
C PRO A 121 -7.04 -5.31 11.47
N THR A 122 -7.25 -6.60 11.25
CA THR A 122 -6.22 -7.52 10.76
C THR A 122 -6.59 -8.10 9.39
N PHE A 123 -5.57 -8.51 8.65
CA PHE A 123 -5.67 -9.00 7.27
C PHE A 123 -4.92 -10.32 7.15
N ASP A 124 -5.49 -11.33 6.50
CA ASP A 124 -4.77 -12.58 6.23
C ASP A 124 -4.04 -12.56 4.88
N THR A 125 -4.40 -11.62 4.01
CA THR A 125 -3.87 -11.54 2.65
C THR A 125 -3.51 -10.10 2.28
N LEU A 126 -2.28 -9.90 1.82
CA LEU A 126 -1.82 -8.69 1.15
C LEU A 126 -1.71 -8.93 -0.35
N LEU A 127 -2.25 -8.02 -1.17
CA LEU A 127 -2.18 -8.06 -2.62
C LEU A 127 -1.39 -6.88 -3.14
N CYS A 128 -0.27 -7.18 -3.79
CA CYS A 128 0.60 -6.21 -4.44
C CYS A 128 0.43 -6.31 -5.95
N SER A 129 -0.06 -5.24 -6.60
CA SER A 129 -0.30 -5.27 -8.04
C SER A 129 0.99 -5.15 -8.84
N LEU A 130 1.12 -6.01 -9.85
CA LEU A 130 2.21 -6.01 -10.84
C LEU A 130 1.80 -5.28 -12.14
N GLU A 131 0.81 -4.40 -12.08
CA GLU A 131 0.49 -3.52 -13.21
C GLU A 131 1.70 -2.64 -13.58
N GLY A 132 2.09 -2.68 -14.85
CA GLY A 132 3.30 -2.07 -15.40
C GLY A 132 4.59 -2.89 -15.22
N TYR A 133 4.50 -4.12 -14.72
CA TYR A 133 5.60 -5.10 -14.65
C TYR A 133 5.45 -6.22 -15.69
N GLU A 134 4.60 -6.04 -16.70
CA GLU A 134 4.27 -7.07 -17.71
C GLU A 134 5.51 -7.54 -18.49
N ASN A 135 6.40 -6.61 -18.82
CA ASN A 135 7.67 -6.91 -19.49
C ASN A 135 8.66 -7.69 -18.61
N TRP A 136 8.57 -7.56 -17.29
CA TRP A 136 9.37 -8.36 -16.35
C TRP A 136 8.80 -9.78 -16.20
N LEU A 137 7.47 -9.89 -16.17
CA LEU A 137 6.74 -11.16 -16.12
C LEU A 137 6.87 -11.98 -17.40
N ILE A 138 7.20 -11.33 -18.53
CA ILE A 138 7.16 -11.91 -19.88
C ILE A 138 5.78 -12.55 -20.10
N ALA A 139 4.75 -11.70 -20.03
CA ALA A 139 3.35 -12.10 -20.13
C ALA A 139 2.97 -12.46 -21.58
N GLU A 140 3.16 -13.72 -21.97
CA GLU A 140 2.99 -14.21 -23.35
C GLU A 140 1.76 -15.12 -23.56
N HIS A 141 0.73 -15.03 -22.70
CA HIS A 141 -0.45 -15.91 -22.77
C HIS A 141 -1.58 -15.41 -23.69
N ILE A 142 -1.38 -14.26 -24.35
CA ILE A 142 -2.31 -13.75 -25.35
C ILE A 142 -1.82 -14.22 -26.72
N GLU A 143 -2.55 -15.14 -27.32
CA GLU A 143 -2.27 -15.63 -28.67
C GLU A 143 -3.06 -14.83 -29.69
N VAL A 144 -2.35 -14.19 -30.63
CA VAL A 144 -2.98 -13.47 -31.74
C VAL A 144 -2.63 -14.16 -33.05
N THR A 145 -3.66 -14.63 -33.76
CA THR A 145 -3.54 -15.21 -35.09
C THR A 145 -4.22 -14.30 -36.10
N GLN A 146 -3.57 -14.06 -37.23
CA GLN A 146 -4.13 -13.26 -38.32
C GLN A 146 -4.10 -14.06 -39.61
N ASN A 147 -5.22 -14.05 -40.34
CA ASN A 147 -5.36 -14.66 -41.65
C ASN A 147 -6.26 -13.80 -42.56
N ASP A 148 -6.47 -14.24 -43.79
CA ASP A 148 -7.26 -13.50 -44.80
C ASP A 148 -8.73 -13.28 -44.40
N ARG A 149 -9.25 -14.06 -43.44
CA ARG A 149 -10.62 -13.94 -42.92
C ARG A 149 -10.72 -13.02 -41.70
N GLY A 150 -9.60 -12.61 -41.11
CA GLY A 150 -9.57 -11.70 -39.97
C GLY A 150 -8.48 -12.04 -38.95
N ALA A 151 -8.60 -11.43 -37.77
CA ALA A 151 -7.73 -11.70 -36.63
C ALA A 151 -8.52 -12.37 -35.49
N THR A 152 -7.93 -13.37 -34.87
CA THR A 152 -8.45 -14.03 -33.67
C THR A 152 -7.45 -13.84 -32.55
N ALA A 153 -7.90 -13.25 -31.44
CA ALA A 153 -7.15 -13.18 -30.20
C ALA A 153 -7.75 -14.19 -29.21
N ALA A 154 -6.92 -15.01 -28.59
CA ALA A 154 -7.29 -15.98 -27.57
C ALA A 154 -6.48 -15.77 -26.30
N TYR A 155 -7.11 -16.00 -25.15
CA TYR A 155 -6.47 -15.92 -23.85
C TYR A 155 -6.89 -17.12 -23.00
N ALA A 156 -5.91 -17.94 -22.63
CA ALA A 156 -6.10 -19.00 -21.64
C ALA A 156 -5.43 -18.53 -20.35
N ARG A 157 -6.23 -18.27 -19.30
CA ARG A 157 -5.69 -17.85 -18.01
C ARG A 157 -4.79 -18.96 -17.45
N PRO A 158 -3.51 -18.69 -17.15
CA PRO A 158 -2.63 -19.67 -16.53
C PRO A 158 -3.08 -20.01 -15.12
N GLU A 159 -2.76 -21.22 -14.66
CA GLU A 159 -2.91 -21.57 -13.25
C GLU A 159 -2.03 -20.66 -12.38
N PRO A 160 -2.49 -20.29 -11.17
CA PRO A 160 -1.66 -19.53 -10.24
C PRO A 160 -0.37 -20.28 -9.91
N VAL A 161 0.74 -19.56 -9.86
CA VAL A 161 2.02 -20.11 -9.39
C VAL A 161 2.11 -19.83 -7.90
N THR A 162 2.40 -20.87 -7.11
CA THR A 162 2.41 -20.78 -5.65
C THR A 162 3.77 -21.19 -5.11
N TRP A 163 4.29 -20.42 -4.14
CA TRP A 163 5.47 -20.75 -3.38
C TRP A 163 5.18 -20.73 -1.89
N SER A 164 5.56 -21.80 -1.20
CA SER A 164 5.51 -21.86 0.27
C SER A 164 6.79 -21.28 0.86
N THR A 165 6.66 -20.31 1.74
CA THR A 165 7.74 -19.78 2.59
C THR A 165 7.42 -20.11 4.05
N ARG A 166 8.34 -19.85 4.99
CA ARG A 166 8.06 -20.05 6.43
C ARG A 166 6.93 -19.18 6.97
N ARG A 167 6.66 -18.04 6.36
CA ARG A 167 5.74 -17.01 6.89
C ARG A 167 4.46 -16.85 6.07
N PHE A 168 4.59 -17.04 4.76
CA PHE A 168 3.53 -16.79 3.80
C PHE A 168 3.49 -17.86 2.72
N GLU A 169 2.29 -18.13 2.21
CA GLU A 169 2.10 -18.61 0.86
C GLU A 169 2.12 -17.40 -0.08
N VAL A 170 3.08 -17.39 -1.01
CA VAL A 170 3.15 -16.37 -2.07
C VAL A 170 2.48 -16.94 -3.30
N VAL A 171 1.48 -16.24 -3.83
CA VAL A 171 0.74 -16.67 -5.03
C VAL A 171 0.81 -15.59 -6.10
N LEU A 172 1.29 -15.95 -7.28
CA LEU A 172 1.21 -15.10 -8.46
C LEU A 172 -0.07 -15.43 -9.22
N ARG A 173 -1.02 -14.49 -9.25
CA ARG A 173 -2.26 -14.62 -10.02
C ARG A 173 -2.26 -13.69 -11.21
N ARG A 174 -2.44 -14.26 -12.41
CA ARG A 174 -2.56 -13.50 -13.66
C ARG A 174 -4.02 -13.15 -13.96
N SER A 175 -4.22 -11.98 -14.55
CA SER A 175 -5.54 -11.48 -14.95
C SER A 175 -5.46 -10.73 -16.27
N LEU A 176 -6.53 -10.79 -17.05
CA LEU A 176 -6.64 -10.05 -18.31
C LEU A 176 -7.44 -8.76 -18.05
N ARG A 177 -6.87 -7.62 -18.41
CA ARG A 177 -7.59 -6.34 -18.50
C ARG A 177 -7.82 -6.01 -19.96
N GLY A 178 -8.96 -5.39 -20.27
CA GLY A 178 -9.21 -4.93 -21.62
C GLY A 178 -10.67 -4.90 -22.01
N THR A 179 -10.90 -4.76 -23.31
CA THR A 179 -12.21 -4.64 -23.91
C THR A 179 -13.06 -5.92 -23.74
N GLY A 180 -14.31 -5.74 -23.31
CA GLY A 180 -15.28 -6.82 -23.05
C GLY A 180 -15.99 -7.36 -24.31
N PRO A 181 -16.98 -8.24 -24.14
CA PRO A 181 -17.69 -8.88 -25.24
C PRO A 181 -18.49 -7.88 -26.08
N GLY A 182 -18.69 -8.19 -27.37
CA GLY A 182 -19.52 -7.41 -28.29
C GLY A 182 -18.81 -6.98 -29.58
N LYS A 183 -19.53 -6.26 -30.45
CA LYS A 183 -18.94 -5.68 -31.66
C LYS A 183 -18.12 -4.45 -31.25
N GLN A 184 -16.82 -4.48 -31.49
CA GLN A 184 -15.91 -3.38 -31.18
C GLN A 184 -15.11 -2.98 -32.42
N THR A 185 -14.73 -1.71 -32.51
CA THR A 185 -13.83 -1.20 -33.57
C THR A 185 -12.36 -1.39 -33.23
N ARG A 186 -12.03 -1.62 -31.95
CA ARG A 186 -10.69 -1.88 -31.44
C ARG A 186 -10.77 -2.87 -30.28
N ILE A 187 -9.85 -3.84 -30.24
CA ILE A 187 -9.66 -4.75 -29.11
C ILE A 187 -8.30 -4.43 -28.51
N GLU A 188 -8.25 -4.27 -27.19
CA GLU A 188 -7.01 -4.03 -26.45
C GLU A 188 -7.06 -4.87 -25.19
N TRP A 189 -6.15 -5.84 -25.11
CA TRP A 189 -6.01 -6.77 -24.01
C TRP A 189 -4.60 -6.68 -23.45
N THR A 190 -4.50 -6.58 -22.13
CA THR A 190 -3.25 -6.53 -21.37
C THR A 190 -3.33 -7.58 -20.29
N GLU A 191 -2.43 -8.56 -20.33
CA GLU A 191 -2.24 -9.46 -19.20
C GLU A 191 -1.48 -8.72 -18.10
N THR A 192 -2.02 -8.75 -16.88
CA THR A 192 -1.42 -8.19 -15.66
C THR A 192 -1.37 -9.28 -14.59
N ALA A 193 -0.73 -9.01 -13.46
CA ALA A 193 -0.73 -9.96 -12.34
C ALA A 193 -0.79 -9.26 -10.98
N ASP A 194 -1.11 -10.03 -9.95
CA ASP A 194 -1.01 -9.66 -8.55
C ASP A 194 -0.13 -10.69 -7.82
N LEU A 195 0.70 -10.22 -6.90
CA LEU A 195 1.33 -11.05 -5.88
C LEU A 195 0.45 -11.04 -4.64
N GLU A 196 -0.04 -12.21 -4.24
CA GLU A 196 -0.81 -12.41 -3.02
C GLU A 196 0.09 -13.04 -1.96
N PHE A 197 0.19 -12.41 -0.79
CA PHE A 197 0.90 -12.92 0.37
C PHE A 197 -0.13 -13.35 1.40
N ARG A 198 -0.33 -14.65 1.55
CA ARG A 198 -1.33 -15.25 2.43
C ARG A 198 -0.65 -15.87 3.63
N GLY A 199 -1.12 -15.61 4.84
CA GLY A 199 -0.49 -16.18 6.02
C GLY A 199 -1.20 -15.83 7.31
N GLU A 200 -0.41 -15.67 8.36
CA GLU A 200 -0.92 -15.22 9.65
C GLU A 200 -1.55 -13.82 9.56
N PRO A 201 -2.61 -13.54 10.34
CA PRO A 201 -3.21 -12.22 10.38
C PRO A 201 -2.19 -11.13 10.68
N MET A 202 -2.09 -10.14 9.78
CA MET A 202 -1.24 -8.98 9.90
C MET A 202 -2.07 -7.74 10.23
N ASP A 203 -1.56 -6.89 11.11
CA ASP A 203 -2.14 -5.57 11.33
C ASP A 203 -1.82 -4.62 10.16
N VAL A 204 -2.32 -3.38 10.25
CA VAL A 204 -2.08 -2.36 9.22
C VAL A 204 -0.59 -2.06 9.07
N GLU A 205 0.19 -1.98 10.14
CA GLU A 205 1.61 -1.64 10.06
C GLU A 205 2.42 -2.75 9.39
N ALA A 206 2.18 -4.00 9.77
CA ALA A 206 2.79 -5.16 9.15
C ALA A 206 2.43 -5.28 7.65
N ALA A 207 1.19 -4.98 7.27
CA ALA A 207 0.78 -4.94 5.86
C ALA A 207 1.53 -3.85 5.07
N LEU A 208 1.66 -2.65 5.65
CA LEU A 208 2.39 -1.52 5.04
C LEU A 208 3.89 -1.82 4.93
N GLU A 209 4.47 -2.41 5.96
CA GLU A 209 5.88 -2.81 5.98
C GLU A 209 6.16 -3.88 4.91
N LEU A 210 5.33 -4.92 4.83
CA LEU A 210 5.46 -5.95 3.82
C LEU A 210 5.31 -5.35 2.41
N ALA A 211 4.30 -4.52 2.16
CA ALA A 211 4.12 -3.86 0.86
C ALA A 211 5.36 -3.04 0.46
N GLY A 212 5.95 -2.31 1.41
CA GLY A 212 7.21 -1.61 1.20
C GLY A 212 8.34 -2.56 0.84
N ARG A 213 8.58 -3.59 1.67
CA ARG A 213 9.65 -4.57 1.42
C ARG A 213 9.50 -5.25 0.05
N ILE A 214 8.28 -5.51 -0.41
CA ILE A 214 8.03 -6.07 -1.75
C ILE A 214 8.29 -5.03 -2.85
N GLU A 215 7.88 -3.78 -2.69
CA GLU A 215 8.25 -2.69 -3.62
C GLU A 215 9.77 -2.56 -3.76
N ASP A 216 10.51 -2.67 -2.66
CA ASP A 216 11.98 -2.66 -2.66
C ASP A 216 12.59 -3.83 -3.43
N LEU A 217 12.07 -5.04 -3.21
CA LEU A 217 12.49 -6.22 -3.96
C LEU A 217 12.22 -6.04 -5.45
N MET A 218 11.06 -5.49 -5.83
CA MET A 218 10.72 -5.26 -7.23
C MET A 218 11.65 -4.23 -7.88
N ILE A 219 12.01 -3.16 -7.17
CA ILE A 219 13.03 -2.19 -7.63
C ILE A 219 14.37 -2.90 -7.90
N LEU A 220 14.78 -3.80 -7.01
CA LEU A 220 16.03 -4.55 -7.15
C LEU A 220 16.01 -5.50 -8.36
N LEU A 221 14.93 -6.27 -8.53
CA LEU A 221 14.82 -7.26 -9.61
C LEU A 221 14.72 -6.61 -10.99
N THR A 222 14.09 -5.43 -11.06
CA THR A 222 13.76 -4.76 -12.32
C THR A 222 14.69 -3.61 -12.70
N ASP A 223 15.53 -3.15 -11.76
CA ASP A 223 16.30 -1.91 -11.85
C ASP A 223 15.45 -0.67 -12.21
N SER A 224 14.14 -0.75 -12.03
CA SER A 224 13.23 0.33 -12.38
C SER A 224 13.02 1.27 -11.21
N GLU A 225 12.63 2.50 -11.50
CA GLU A 225 12.12 3.46 -10.50
C GLU A 225 10.58 3.41 -10.40
N ARG A 226 9.95 2.41 -11.04
CA ARG A 226 8.51 2.22 -10.98
C ARG A 226 8.11 1.93 -9.55
N GLY A 227 7.21 2.73 -9.00
CA GLY A 227 6.60 2.40 -7.72
C GLY A 227 5.37 1.52 -7.90
N MET A 228 5.13 0.66 -6.93
CA MET A 228 3.97 -0.21 -6.95
C MET A 228 2.69 0.58 -6.64
N ALA A 229 1.55 0.12 -7.17
CA ALA A 229 0.24 0.64 -6.76
C ALA A 229 0.03 0.49 -5.25
N PHE A 230 -0.93 1.22 -4.68
CA PHE A 230 -1.33 0.99 -3.29
C PHE A 230 -1.76 -0.48 -3.11
N PRO A 231 -1.32 -1.14 -2.04
CA PRO A 231 -1.68 -2.52 -1.81
C PRO A 231 -3.19 -2.65 -1.56
N ARG A 232 -3.71 -3.85 -1.82
CA ARG A 232 -5.03 -4.25 -1.35
C ARG A 232 -4.88 -5.28 -0.25
N VAL A 233 -5.82 -5.32 0.67
CA VAL A 233 -5.84 -6.26 1.80
C VAL A 233 -7.17 -6.99 1.84
N ILE A 234 -7.15 -8.23 2.32
CA ILE A 234 -8.35 -9.05 2.52
C ILE A 234 -8.37 -9.53 3.97
N THR A 235 -9.57 -9.56 4.54
CA THR A 235 -9.87 -10.23 5.79
C THR A 235 -10.86 -11.37 5.50
N GLY A 236 -10.46 -12.60 5.81
CA GLY A 236 -11.22 -13.82 5.53
C GLY A 236 -11.47 -14.05 4.04
N VAL A 237 -12.72 -14.34 3.68
CA VAL A 237 -13.15 -14.56 2.28
C VAL A 237 -13.76 -13.28 1.67
N GLY A 238 -13.41 -12.12 2.23
CA GLY A 238 -13.98 -10.83 1.86
C GLY A 238 -13.51 -10.31 0.50
N ALA A 239 -14.18 -9.25 0.02
CA ALA A 239 -13.70 -8.49 -1.12
C ALA A 239 -12.42 -7.71 -0.75
N PRO A 240 -11.43 -7.56 -1.65
CA PRO A 240 -10.25 -6.77 -1.38
C PRO A 240 -10.58 -5.30 -1.11
N ALA A 241 -9.94 -4.72 -0.10
CA ALA A 241 -10.00 -3.30 0.20
C ALA A 241 -8.66 -2.63 -0.12
N ARG A 242 -8.69 -1.45 -0.73
CA ARG A 242 -7.51 -0.63 -1.06
C ARG A 242 -6.99 0.05 0.20
N LEU A 243 -5.71 -0.13 0.51
CA LEU A 243 -5.04 0.46 1.66
C LEU A 243 -4.17 1.63 1.19
N PHE A 244 -4.65 2.84 1.43
CA PHE A 244 -3.95 4.10 1.18
C PHE A 244 -3.21 4.57 2.42
N TYR A 245 -2.02 5.11 2.19
CA TYR A 245 -1.16 5.67 3.22
C TYR A 245 -0.26 6.74 2.62
N ALA A 246 0.17 7.70 3.44
CA ALA A 246 1.08 8.74 2.96
C ALA A 246 2.41 8.13 2.51
N ARG A 247 2.76 8.34 1.24
CA ARG A 247 4.06 7.97 0.66
C ARG A 247 4.52 9.00 -0.36
N GLY A 248 5.83 9.03 -0.62
CA GLY A 248 6.39 9.87 -1.68
C GLY A 248 5.82 9.51 -3.05
N HIS A 249 5.75 10.49 -3.96
CA HIS A 249 5.32 10.26 -5.33
C HIS A 249 6.12 9.12 -5.98
N ARG A 250 5.41 8.24 -6.68
CA ARG A 250 5.96 7.07 -7.35
C ARG A 250 5.93 7.28 -8.85
N LYS A 251 7.03 6.94 -9.53
CA LYS A 251 7.03 6.94 -11.00
C LYS A 251 6.18 5.79 -11.50
N ASP A 252 5.49 6.02 -12.60
CA ASP A 252 4.50 5.15 -13.22
C ASP A 252 4.92 4.67 -14.61
N ALA A 253 6.18 4.90 -15.00
CA ALA A 253 6.74 4.31 -16.21
C ALA A 253 6.74 2.78 -16.10
N ALA A 254 6.29 2.09 -17.14
CA ALA A 254 6.32 0.63 -17.19
C ALA A 254 7.78 0.13 -17.14
N VAL A 255 7.97 -1.03 -16.50
CA VAL A 255 9.27 -1.68 -16.46
C VAL A 255 9.70 -2.05 -17.87
N ARG A 256 10.96 -1.76 -18.21
CA ARG A 256 11.54 -2.17 -19.49
C ARG A 256 12.27 -3.50 -19.32
N TRP A 257 12.07 -4.40 -20.27
CA TRP A 257 12.64 -5.75 -20.22
C TRP A 257 14.18 -5.76 -20.14
N ASN A 258 14.83 -4.75 -20.72
CA ASN A 258 16.28 -4.62 -20.83
C ASN A 258 16.95 -4.02 -19.58
N ASP A 259 16.18 -3.43 -18.67
CA ASP A 259 16.70 -2.91 -17.40
C ASP A 259 16.72 -4.00 -16.31
N CYS A 260 15.93 -5.05 -16.47
CA CYS A 260 15.73 -6.07 -15.43
C CYS A 260 17.02 -6.86 -15.14
N TRP A 261 17.50 -6.78 -13.91
CA TRP A 261 18.64 -7.57 -13.43
C TRP A 261 18.30 -9.06 -13.33
N ALA A 262 17.06 -9.39 -12.96
CA ALA A 262 16.56 -10.75 -12.89
C ALA A 262 15.17 -10.83 -13.51
N ARG A 263 15.05 -11.61 -14.59
CA ARG A 263 13.77 -11.78 -15.31
C ARG A 263 12.93 -12.85 -14.63
N PHE A 264 11.61 -12.64 -14.58
CA PHE A 264 10.73 -13.56 -13.86
C PHE A 264 10.86 -15.03 -14.30
N PRO A 265 10.89 -15.39 -15.60
CA PRO A 265 11.03 -16.80 -16.00
C PRO A 265 12.32 -17.48 -15.53
N GLN A 266 13.38 -16.71 -15.27
CA GLN A 266 14.66 -17.24 -14.79
C GLN A 266 14.66 -17.52 -13.29
N ILE A 267 13.83 -16.79 -12.55
CA ILE A 267 13.75 -16.88 -11.09
C ILE A 267 12.45 -17.50 -10.60
N GLN A 268 11.53 -17.86 -11.50
CA GLN A 268 10.21 -18.35 -11.16
C GLN A 268 10.29 -19.52 -10.17
N ASP A 269 11.13 -20.52 -10.40
CA ASP A 269 11.23 -21.70 -9.55
C ASP A 269 11.78 -21.39 -8.14
N ILE A 270 12.55 -20.31 -7.99
CA ILE A 270 13.19 -19.90 -6.74
C ILE A 270 12.57 -18.63 -6.13
N PHE A 271 11.49 -18.09 -6.72
CA PHE A 271 10.98 -16.77 -6.37
C PHE A 271 10.54 -16.70 -4.90
N GLY A 272 9.86 -17.74 -4.39
CA GLY A 272 9.50 -17.82 -2.97
C GLY A 272 10.72 -17.79 -2.04
N THR A 273 11.80 -18.50 -2.40
CA THR A 273 13.06 -18.48 -1.64
C THR A 273 13.72 -17.11 -1.67
N LEU A 274 13.66 -16.40 -2.81
CA LEU A 274 14.18 -15.03 -2.91
C LEU A 274 13.39 -14.07 -2.02
N VAL A 275 12.06 -14.15 -2.05
CA VAL A 275 11.18 -13.36 -1.17
C VAL A 275 11.51 -13.64 0.29
N GLU A 276 11.64 -14.90 0.68
CA GLU A 276 11.94 -15.27 2.05
C GLU A 276 13.31 -14.75 2.51
N ALA A 277 14.36 -14.97 1.70
CA ALA A 277 15.70 -14.47 1.98
C ALA A 277 15.75 -12.93 2.06
N TRP A 278 14.95 -12.26 1.23
CA TRP A 278 14.80 -10.81 1.24
C TRP A 278 14.18 -10.30 2.55
N LEU A 279 13.08 -10.92 2.99
CA LEU A 279 12.40 -10.56 4.23
C LEU A 279 13.25 -10.84 5.47
N ASP A 280 13.92 -11.99 5.52
CA ASP A 280 14.86 -12.33 6.59
C ASP A 280 16.06 -11.37 6.61
N GLY A 281 16.54 -10.94 5.44
CA GLY A 281 17.58 -9.92 5.31
C GLY A 281 17.17 -8.59 5.94
N HIS A 282 15.93 -8.14 5.69
CA HIS A 282 15.41 -6.93 6.32
C HIS A 282 15.41 -6.99 7.86
N GLU A 283 15.09 -8.14 8.45
CA GLU A 283 15.13 -8.30 9.90
C GLU A 283 16.55 -8.38 10.44
N ARG A 284 17.39 -9.18 9.77
CA ARG A 284 18.77 -9.39 10.16
C ARG A 284 19.63 -8.15 10.00
N PHE A 285 19.36 -7.27 9.02
CA PHE A 285 20.21 -6.11 8.72
C PHE A 285 19.55 -4.76 9.02
N GLY A 286 18.23 -4.72 9.19
CA GLY A 286 17.49 -3.53 9.60
C GLY A 286 17.73 -2.35 8.66
N PRO A 287 18.12 -1.16 9.19
CA PRO A 287 18.29 0.05 8.39
C PRO A 287 19.26 -0.09 7.19
N GLY A 288 20.21 -1.03 7.25
CA GLY A 288 21.19 -1.25 6.17
C GLY A 288 20.56 -1.56 4.82
N PHE A 289 19.47 -2.35 4.80
CA PHE A 289 18.70 -2.66 3.59
C PHE A 289 17.85 -1.48 3.12
N HIS A 290 17.32 -0.68 4.05
CA HIS A 290 16.40 0.40 3.75
C HIS A 290 17.09 1.65 3.17
N LEU A 291 18.31 1.98 3.59
CA LEU A 291 18.95 3.24 3.23
C LEU A 291 19.29 3.34 1.74
N TYR A 292 19.78 2.26 1.12
CA TYR A 292 20.07 2.26 -0.30
C TYR A 292 18.79 2.32 -1.15
N LEU A 293 17.80 1.46 -0.86
CA LEU A 293 16.58 1.38 -1.66
C LEU A 293 15.62 2.55 -1.41
N GLY A 294 15.62 3.13 -0.20
CA GLY A 294 14.92 4.37 0.09
C GLY A 294 15.32 5.53 -0.83
N ASN A 295 16.59 5.59 -1.24
CA ASN A 295 17.06 6.57 -2.22
C ASN A 295 16.58 6.30 -3.65
N ARG A 296 16.33 5.05 -4.01
CA ARG A 296 15.77 4.69 -5.32
C ARG A 296 14.28 5.03 -5.42
N ARG A 297 13.57 5.02 -4.28
CA ARG A 297 12.15 5.39 -4.20
C ARG A 297 11.87 6.89 -4.29
N VAL A 298 12.86 7.75 -4.02
CA VAL A 298 12.70 9.21 -3.94
C VAL A 298 13.40 9.89 -5.12
N ALA A 299 12.61 10.59 -5.94
CA ALA A 299 13.06 11.13 -7.23
C ALA A 299 14.12 12.25 -7.15
N GLN A 300 14.44 12.81 -5.97
CA GLN A 300 15.28 14.00 -5.83
C GLN A 300 16.18 14.00 -4.58
N SER A 301 17.05 13.00 -4.44
CA SER A 301 18.18 13.09 -3.51
C SER A 301 19.42 13.61 -4.24
N TYR A 302 20.10 14.61 -3.68
CA TYR A 302 21.43 15.04 -4.14
C TYR A 302 22.39 13.83 -4.19
N PRO A 303 23.32 13.75 -5.17
CA PRO A 303 24.27 12.64 -5.28
C PRO A 303 25.03 12.34 -3.98
N GLU A 304 25.36 13.38 -3.21
CA GLU A 304 26.04 13.29 -1.92
C GLU A 304 25.18 12.56 -0.88
N PHE A 305 23.86 12.81 -0.87
CA PHE A 305 22.94 12.11 0.02
C PHE A 305 22.78 10.65 -0.38
N ARG A 306 22.75 10.35 -1.69
CA ARG A 306 22.71 8.97 -2.19
C ARG A 306 23.98 8.20 -1.81
N PHE A 307 25.14 8.83 -1.97
CA PHE A 307 26.43 8.25 -1.60
C PHE A 307 26.54 8.03 -0.09
N ALA A 308 26.22 9.03 0.72
CA ALA A 308 26.23 8.91 2.18
C ALA A 308 25.29 7.79 2.66
N SER A 309 24.06 7.75 2.14
CA SER A 309 23.10 6.70 2.49
C SER A 309 23.59 5.30 2.10
N PHE A 310 24.23 5.16 0.94
CA PHE A 310 24.83 3.90 0.52
C PHE A 310 25.96 3.47 1.46
N MET A 311 26.87 4.39 1.78
CA MET A 311 27.97 4.13 2.70
C MET A 311 27.48 3.75 4.10
N TRP A 312 26.47 4.45 4.64
CA TRP A 312 25.85 4.11 5.91
C TRP A 312 25.11 2.77 5.85
N GLY A 313 24.48 2.44 4.73
CA GLY A 313 23.87 1.14 4.50
C GLY A 313 24.90 0.01 4.56
N LEU A 314 26.03 0.16 3.85
CA LEU A 314 27.15 -0.78 3.89
C LEU A 314 27.77 -0.90 5.27
N GLU A 315 27.99 0.23 5.95
CA GLU A 315 28.54 0.24 7.31
C GLU A 315 27.62 -0.49 8.29
N ALA A 316 26.30 -0.27 8.21
CA ALA A 316 25.33 -0.96 9.06
C ALA A 316 25.33 -2.47 8.82
N MET A 317 25.44 -2.92 7.56
CA MET A 317 25.61 -4.34 7.23
C MET A 317 26.93 -4.89 7.78
N HIS A 318 28.04 -4.18 7.56
CA HIS A 318 29.35 -4.59 8.04
C HIS A 318 29.40 -4.71 9.58
N ARG A 319 28.82 -3.77 10.32
CA ARG A 319 28.77 -3.82 11.80
C ARG A 319 28.00 -5.02 12.34
N ARG A 320 27.06 -5.59 11.59
CA ARG A 320 26.28 -6.76 12.02
C ARG A 320 26.96 -8.09 11.68
N ASP A 321 27.76 -8.12 10.62
CA ASP A 321 28.47 -9.34 10.17
C ASP A 321 29.94 -9.40 10.61
N ALA A 322 30.58 -8.27 10.89
CA ALA A 322 31.95 -8.24 11.35
C ALA A 322 32.02 -8.57 12.85
N PRO A 323 32.96 -9.43 13.28
CA PRO A 323 33.32 -9.50 14.69
C PRO A 323 33.75 -8.10 15.16
N PRO A 324 33.53 -7.74 16.44
CA PRO A 324 34.02 -6.48 16.97
C PRO A 324 35.51 -6.39 16.66
N ALA A 325 35.92 -5.32 15.98
CA ALA A 325 37.33 -5.13 15.66
C ALA A 325 38.13 -5.23 16.96
N GLU A 326 38.99 -6.23 17.09
CA GLU A 326 39.97 -6.28 18.16
C GLU A 326 40.82 -5.02 18.01
N ASN A 327 40.61 -4.06 18.90
CA ASN A 327 41.41 -2.86 18.92
C ASN A 327 42.83 -3.29 19.30
N PRO A 328 43.83 -3.21 18.41
CA PRO A 328 45.18 -3.69 18.71
C PRO A 328 45.76 -3.00 19.95
N ASN A 329 45.28 -1.80 20.24
CA ASN A 329 45.69 -0.98 21.39
C ASN A 329 45.01 -1.35 22.72
N LEU A 330 44.03 -2.26 22.73
CA LEU A 330 43.41 -2.78 23.96
C LEU A 330 44.07 -4.08 24.47
N VAL A 331 44.75 -4.84 23.61
CA VAL A 331 45.43 -6.09 23.99
C VAL A 331 46.74 -5.80 24.74
N GLU A 332 47.44 -4.71 24.40
CA GLU A 332 48.74 -4.38 25.01
C GLU A 332 48.68 -3.83 26.45
N ARG A 333 47.49 -3.47 26.97
CA ARG A 333 47.36 -2.96 28.36
C ARG A 333 47.14 -4.02 29.43
N SER A 334 47.00 -5.29 29.06
CA SER A 334 46.72 -6.39 30.00
C SER A 334 47.91 -7.32 30.26
N ALA A 335 49.09 -7.05 29.66
CA ALA A 335 50.30 -7.85 29.83
C ALA A 335 51.43 -7.08 30.53
N GLY A 336 51.08 -6.23 31.51
CA GLY A 336 52.04 -5.46 32.30
C GLY A 336 51.53 -5.21 33.72
N PHE A 337 51.47 -6.27 34.53
CA PHE A 337 51.57 -6.22 35.99
C PHE A 337 52.26 -7.49 36.50
#